data_AF-A0A6P7U4X4-F1
#
_entry.id   AF-A0A6P7U4X4-F1
#
_cell.length_a   1.000
_cell.length_b   1.000
_cell.length_c   1.000
_cell.angle_alpha   90.00
_cell.angle_beta   90.00
_cell.angle_gamma   90.00
#
_symmetry.space_group_name_H-M   'P 1'
#
loop_
_entity.id
_entity.type
_entity.pdbx_description
1 polymer ?
#
loop_
_entity_poly.entity_id
_entity_poly.type
_entity_poly.pdbx_seq_one_letter_code
_entity_poly.pdbx_strand_id
1 'polypeptide(L)'
;MVDAFREYLRFPTVQPDPDYGPAVKFLSDLALGIGLQLTVLEFYPTKLILVIKWQGNDPEAESILLNSHMDVVPVYREKWTFDPFGAEMDNDGNIYARGSQYNLSAIMKDENLKSCYETVNFRNPGMKLGDVTTVNLTVLEGGVQTNVIPATLSAILNFSPMNNTPVLPHDHDEYLNVDTFLRGIDIYQIILQKIST
;
A
#
# COMPACT_ATOMS: atom_id res chain seq x y z
N MET A 1 -0.80 17.03 -0.06
CA MET A 1 -0.58 15.57 0.06
C MET A 1 -1.79 14.88 0.69
N VAL A 2 -2.28 15.34 1.85
CA VAL A 2 -3.52 14.84 2.46
C VAL A 2 -4.71 14.96 1.50
N ASP A 3 -4.88 16.11 0.83
CA ASP A 3 -5.97 16.29 -0.13
C ASP A 3 -5.87 15.34 -1.33
N ALA A 4 -4.65 15.08 -1.82
CA ALA A 4 -4.43 14.14 -2.92
C ALA A 4 -4.75 12.70 -2.50
N PHE A 5 -4.42 12.34 -1.26
CA PHE A 5 -4.78 11.04 -0.68
C PHE A 5 -6.30 10.89 -0.54
N ARG A 6 -6.98 11.90 0.00
CA ARG A 6 -8.44 11.91 0.11
C ARG A 6 -9.12 11.85 -1.26
N GLU A 7 -8.60 12.60 -2.23
CA GLU A 7 -9.12 12.56 -3.60
C GLU A 7 -8.96 11.17 -4.23
N TYR A 8 -7.80 10.54 -4.04
CA TYR A 8 -7.57 9.18 -4.52
C TYR A 8 -8.57 8.17 -3.92
N LEU A 9 -8.85 8.28 -2.62
CA LEU A 9 -9.80 7.41 -1.92
C LEU A 9 -11.26 7.55 -2.40
N ARG A 10 -11.57 8.64 -3.13
CA ARG A 10 -12.91 8.84 -3.71
C ARG A 10 -13.15 8.07 -4.99
N PHE A 11 -12.11 7.48 -5.60
CA PHE A 11 -12.28 6.61 -6.76
C PHE A 11 -12.72 5.20 -6.32
N PRO A 12 -13.97 4.78 -6.61
CA PRO A 12 -14.49 3.51 -6.12
C PRO A 12 -14.02 2.35 -7.01
N THR A 13 -12.75 1.96 -6.86
CA THR A 13 -12.13 0.79 -7.52
C THR A 13 -12.57 -0.53 -6.86
N VAL A 14 -13.89 -0.71 -6.73
CA VAL A 14 -14.50 -1.81 -5.96
C VAL A 14 -14.63 -3.09 -6.79
N GLN A 15 -14.18 -4.21 -6.23
CA GLN A 15 -14.37 -5.54 -6.80
C GLN A 15 -15.88 -5.89 -6.93
N PRO A 16 -16.29 -6.74 -7.90
CA PRO A 16 -15.46 -7.55 -8.80
C PRO A 16 -15.04 -6.86 -10.12
N ASP A 17 -15.69 -5.75 -10.47
CA ASP A 17 -15.49 -5.07 -11.75
C ASP A 17 -15.13 -3.58 -11.56
N PRO A 18 -13.95 -3.30 -11.00
CA PRO A 18 -13.50 -1.94 -10.72
C PRO A 18 -13.19 -1.16 -12.00
N ASP A 19 -13.66 0.09 -12.07
CA ASP A 19 -13.20 1.06 -13.06
C ASP A 19 -11.92 1.75 -12.58
N TYR A 20 -10.78 1.31 -13.11
CA TYR A 20 -9.48 1.91 -12.77
C TYR A 20 -9.17 3.20 -13.54
N GLY A 21 -9.93 3.52 -14.59
CA GLY A 21 -9.60 4.63 -15.50
C GLY A 21 -9.41 5.97 -14.78
N PRO A 22 -10.37 6.42 -13.95
CA PRO A 22 -10.27 7.66 -13.18
C PRO A 22 -9.07 7.67 -12.21
N ALA A 23 -8.85 6.56 -11.48
CA ALA A 23 -7.77 6.44 -10.51
C ALA A 23 -6.39 6.48 -11.21
N VAL A 24 -6.23 5.73 -12.30
CA VAL A 24 -5.00 5.73 -13.12
C VAL A 24 -4.74 7.11 -13.70
N LYS A 25 -5.78 7.79 -14.21
CA LYS A 25 -5.63 9.16 -14.72
C LYS A 25 -5.15 10.10 -13.61
N PHE A 26 -5.78 10.08 -12.44
CA PHE A 26 -5.40 10.94 -11.31
C PHE A 26 -3.94 10.72 -10.88
N LEU A 27 -3.52 9.46 -10.70
CA LEU A 27 -2.14 9.13 -10.35
C LEU A 27 -1.15 9.51 -11.46
N SER A 28 -1.55 9.37 -12.73
CA SER A 28 -0.74 9.78 -13.87
C SER A 28 -0.53 11.29 -13.89
N ASP A 29 -1.58 12.07 -13.65
CA ASP A 29 -1.51 13.54 -13.60
C ASP A 29 -0.59 14.01 -12.46
N LEU A 30 -0.65 13.35 -11.28
CA LEU A 30 0.27 13.62 -10.18
C LEU A 30 1.73 13.32 -10.55
N ALA A 31 1.99 12.16 -11.15
CA ALA A 31 3.34 11.74 -11.54
C ALA A 31 3.94 12.68 -12.60
N LEU A 32 3.17 13.02 -13.63
CA LEU A 32 3.59 13.97 -14.67
C LEU A 32 3.81 15.38 -14.09
N GLY A 33 2.99 15.80 -13.14
CA GLY A 33 3.11 17.10 -12.47
C GLY A 33 4.44 17.30 -11.74
N ILE A 34 5.13 16.22 -11.35
CA ILE A 34 6.45 16.25 -10.73
C ILE A 34 7.57 15.75 -11.66
N GLY A 35 7.28 15.59 -12.96
CA GLY A 35 8.27 15.23 -13.98
C GLY A 35 8.69 13.75 -14.00
N LEU A 36 7.88 12.85 -13.42
CA LEU A 36 8.14 11.41 -13.51
C LEU A 36 7.68 10.86 -14.86
N GLN A 37 8.34 9.79 -15.30
CA GLN A 37 7.94 9.03 -16.49
C GLN A 37 6.89 8.00 -16.09
N LEU A 38 5.98 7.67 -17.00
CA LEU A 38 4.96 6.66 -16.75
C LEU A 38 4.68 5.80 -17.97
N THR A 39 4.19 4.59 -17.72
CA THR A 39 3.66 3.67 -18.71
C THR A 39 2.37 3.09 -18.15
N VAL A 40 1.30 3.10 -18.94
CA VAL A 40 0.05 2.39 -18.63
C VAL A 40 -0.01 1.14 -19.49
N LEU A 41 -0.19 -0.02 -18.86
CA LEU A 41 -0.27 -1.32 -19.51
C LEU A 41 -1.66 -1.92 -19.30
N GLU A 42 -2.20 -2.56 -20.33
CA GLU A 42 -3.47 -3.29 -20.28
C GLU A 42 -3.23 -4.70 -20.83
N PHE A 43 -3.21 -5.69 -19.95
CA PHE A 43 -3.02 -7.10 -20.33
C PHE A 43 -4.35 -7.85 -20.47
N TYR A 44 -5.39 -7.35 -19.80
CA TYR A 44 -6.76 -7.84 -19.88
C TYR A 44 -7.68 -6.63 -19.98
N PRO A 45 -8.78 -6.69 -20.78
CA PRO A 45 -9.70 -5.57 -20.90
C PRO A 45 -10.07 -4.98 -19.54
N THR A 46 -9.99 -3.66 -19.42
CA THR A 46 -10.26 -2.85 -18.21
C THR A 46 -9.31 -3.03 -17.03
N LYS A 47 -8.36 -3.98 -17.06
CA LYS A 47 -7.37 -4.18 -15.99
C LYS A 47 -6.07 -3.44 -16.30
N LEU A 48 -5.99 -2.21 -15.79
CA LEU A 48 -4.86 -1.31 -16.00
C LEU A 48 -3.75 -1.53 -14.97
N ILE A 49 -2.51 -1.53 -15.43
CA ILE A 49 -1.31 -1.44 -14.59
C ILE A 49 -0.63 -0.11 -14.88
N LEU A 50 -0.45 0.71 -13.85
CA LEU A 50 0.29 1.96 -13.93
C LEU A 50 1.71 1.74 -13.41
N VAL A 51 2.70 1.94 -14.28
CA VAL A 51 4.11 1.91 -13.93
C VAL A 51 4.61 3.35 -13.92
N ILE A 52 5.05 3.84 -12.76
CA ILE A 52 5.69 5.16 -12.62
C ILE A 52 7.19 4.92 -12.44
N LYS A 53 8.00 5.63 -13.23
CA LYS A 53 9.45 5.50 -13.23
C LYS A 53 10.11 6.80 -12.76
N TRP A 54 10.89 6.68 -11.70
CA TRP A 54 11.85 7.70 -11.27
C TRP A 54 13.26 7.23 -11.63
N GLN A 55 13.87 7.86 -12.63
CA GLN A 55 15.21 7.49 -13.08
C GLN A 55 16.26 7.93 -12.04
N GLY A 56 17.02 6.97 -11.52
CA GLY A 56 18.19 7.24 -10.68
C GLY A 56 19.37 7.80 -11.49
N ASN A 57 20.41 8.24 -10.78
CA ASN A 57 21.60 8.85 -11.39
C ASN A 57 22.48 7.84 -12.15
N ASP A 58 22.43 6.56 -11.78
CA ASP A 58 23.14 5.47 -12.44
C ASP A 58 22.14 4.57 -13.20
N PRO A 59 22.15 4.58 -14.54
CA PRO A 59 21.29 3.71 -15.35
C PRO A 59 21.60 2.22 -15.26
N GLU A 60 22.81 1.84 -14.82
CA GLU A 60 23.25 0.44 -14.71
C GLU A 60 22.96 -0.16 -13.33
N ALA A 61 22.56 0.67 -12.36
CA ALA A 61 22.19 0.21 -11.04
C ALA A 61 20.88 -0.61 -11.07
N GLU A 62 20.77 -1.55 -10.13
CA GLU A 62 19.54 -2.32 -9.96
C GLU A 62 18.36 -1.40 -9.60
N SER A 63 17.18 -1.72 -10.14
CA SER A 63 15.96 -0.96 -9.88
C SER A 63 15.27 -1.46 -8.61
N ILE A 64 14.64 -0.53 -7.89
CA ILE A 64 13.81 -0.84 -6.74
C ILE A 64 12.35 -0.70 -7.14
N LEU A 65 11.57 -1.76 -6.96
CA LEU A 65 10.14 -1.76 -7.25
C LEU A 65 9.36 -1.46 -5.97
N LEU A 66 8.67 -0.32 -5.96
CA LEU A 66 7.60 -0.05 -5.01
C LEU A 66 6.28 -0.47 -5.67
N ASN A 67 5.65 -1.51 -5.12
CA ASN A 67 4.39 -2.02 -5.64
C ASN A 67 3.22 -1.62 -4.71
N SER A 68 2.03 -1.48 -5.27
CA SER A 68 0.76 -1.33 -4.56
C SER A 68 -0.37 -1.82 -5.47
N HIS A 69 -1.53 -2.11 -4.90
CA HIS A 69 -2.74 -2.43 -5.65
C HIS A 69 -3.77 -1.32 -5.51
N MET A 70 -4.66 -1.18 -6.50
CA MET A 70 -5.66 -0.10 -6.51
C MET A 70 -7.06 -0.57 -6.11
N ASP A 71 -7.34 -1.87 -6.20
CA ASP A 71 -8.67 -2.41 -5.97
C ASP A 71 -9.01 -2.53 -4.49
N VAL A 72 -10.30 -2.36 -4.19
CA VAL A 72 -10.84 -2.51 -2.85
C VAL A 72 -12.00 -3.49 -2.81
N VAL A 73 -12.27 -4.03 -1.63
CA VAL A 73 -13.39 -4.96 -1.42
C VAL A 73 -14.73 -4.22 -1.30
N PRO A 74 -15.85 -4.91 -1.59
CA PRO A 74 -17.18 -4.38 -1.34
C PRO A 74 -17.40 -3.92 0.10
N VAL A 75 -18.40 -3.06 0.27
CA VAL A 75 -18.78 -2.46 1.56
C VAL A 75 -20.28 -2.65 1.80
N TYR A 76 -20.65 -2.76 3.07
CA TYR A 76 -22.03 -2.68 3.53
C TYR A 76 -22.27 -1.25 3.99
N ARG A 77 -22.74 -0.37 3.09
CA ARG A 77 -22.83 1.08 3.36
C ARG A 77 -23.61 1.41 4.63
N GLU A 78 -24.60 0.61 4.99
CA GLU A 78 -25.41 0.76 6.21
C GLU A 78 -24.63 0.57 7.51
N LYS A 79 -23.42 0.01 7.45
CA LYS A 79 -22.53 -0.17 8.61
C LYS A 79 -21.47 0.92 8.72
N TRP A 80 -21.50 1.91 7.84
CA TRP A 80 -20.54 3.01 7.83
C TRP A 80 -21.16 4.28 8.40
N THR A 81 -20.39 4.98 9.21
CA THR A 81 -20.73 6.29 9.78
C THR A 81 -20.67 7.38 8.71
N PHE A 82 -19.71 7.28 7.79
CA PHE A 82 -19.50 8.19 6.67
C PHE A 82 -19.57 7.44 5.34
N ASP A 83 -19.71 8.15 4.21
CA ASP A 83 -19.65 7.48 2.90
C ASP A 83 -18.27 6.78 2.74
N PRO A 84 -18.22 5.44 2.53
CA PRO A 84 -16.98 4.70 2.35
C PRO A 84 -16.10 5.21 1.21
N PHE A 85 -16.64 5.98 0.27
CA PHE A 85 -15.90 6.60 -0.83
C PHE A 85 -15.96 8.13 -0.79
N GLY A 86 -16.35 8.73 0.35
CA GLY A 86 -16.39 10.19 0.53
C GLY A 86 -15.04 10.78 0.96
N ALA A 87 -14.18 9.96 1.58
CA ALA A 87 -12.93 10.39 2.22
C ALA A 87 -13.17 11.53 3.22
N GLU A 88 -14.17 11.34 4.09
CA GLU A 88 -14.51 12.30 5.13
C GLU A 88 -13.44 12.30 6.21
N MET A 89 -13.11 13.47 6.75
CA MET A 89 -12.12 13.62 7.82
C MET A 89 -12.82 14.23 9.02
N ASP A 90 -12.75 13.54 10.16
CA ASP A 90 -13.35 14.03 11.40
C ASP A 90 -12.48 15.11 12.08
N ASN A 91 -12.93 15.59 13.24
CA ASN A 91 -12.22 16.61 14.01
C ASN A 91 -10.93 16.09 14.68
N ASP A 92 -10.76 14.77 14.78
CA ASP A 92 -9.58 14.12 15.35
C ASP A 92 -8.54 13.76 14.25
N GLY A 93 -8.84 14.10 12.99
CA GLY A 93 -7.95 13.88 11.85
C GLY A 93 -8.03 12.46 11.27
N ASN A 94 -9.06 11.68 11.62
CA ASN A 94 -9.28 10.36 11.06
C ASN A 94 -9.95 10.48 9.69
N ILE A 95 -9.30 9.94 8.65
CA ILE A 95 -9.81 9.95 7.28
C ILE A 95 -10.53 8.63 7.02
N TYR A 96 -11.86 8.67 6.95
CA TYR A 96 -12.71 7.51 6.73
C TYR A 96 -12.90 7.24 5.24
N ALA A 97 -12.43 6.08 4.80
CA ALA A 97 -12.69 5.55 3.47
C ALA A 97 -12.28 4.08 3.39
N ARG A 98 -12.96 3.33 2.52
CA ARG A 98 -12.49 2.02 2.10
C ARG A 98 -11.16 2.18 1.34
N GLY A 99 -10.14 1.45 1.78
CA GLY A 99 -8.80 1.52 1.20
C GLY A 99 -7.87 2.54 1.86
N SER A 100 -8.32 3.24 2.91
CA SER A 100 -7.49 4.19 3.66
C SER A 100 -6.31 3.52 4.38
N GLN A 101 -6.41 2.26 4.78
CA GLN A 101 -5.32 1.47 5.37
C GLN A 101 -4.61 0.55 4.36
N TYR A 102 -5.22 0.25 3.20
CA TYR A 102 -4.63 -0.66 2.21
C TYR A 102 -3.68 0.00 1.22
N ASN A 103 -3.99 1.22 0.80
CA ASN A 103 -3.27 1.88 -0.29
C ASN A 103 -1.86 2.37 0.09
N LEU A 104 -1.48 2.26 1.37
CA LEU A 104 -0.12 2.55 1.87
C LEU A 104 0.74 1.29 2.09
N SER A 105 0.23 0.08 1.86
CA SER A 105 0.96 -1.17 2.10
C SER A 105 0.73 -2.18 0.97
N ALA A 106 1.80 -2.61 0.30
CA ALA A 106 1.73 -3.55 -0.81
C ALA A 106 1.37 -4.99 -0.37
N ILE A 107 0.37 -5.56 -1.06
CA ILE A 107 0.22 -6.93 -1.59
C ILE A 107 0.41 -8.16 -0.66
N MET A 108 -0.69 -8.79 -0.23
CA MET A 108 -1.43 -9.90 -0.91
C MET A 108 -2.57 -10.33 0.03
N LYS A 109 -3.79 -10.37 -0.52
CA LYS A 109 -4.89 -11.16 0.03
C LYS A 109 -4.52 -12.63 -0.17
N ASP A 110 -4.04 -13.28 0.88
CA ASP A 110 -4.15 -14.73 0.99
C ASP A 110 -4.92 -15.02 2.27
N GLU A 111 -5.93 -15.87 2.18
CA GLU A 111 -6.64 -16.41 3.33
C GLU A 111 -5.67 -17.13 4.29
N ASN A 112 -4.47 -17.49 3.82
CA ASN A 112 -3.35 -18.02 4.62
C ASN A 112 -2.64 -16.98 5.52
N LEU A 113 -2.74 -15.69 5.22
CA LEU A 113 -2.08 -14.63 6.02
C LEU A 113 -2.70 -14.50 7.41
N LYS A 114 -3.96 -14.94 7.60
CA LYS A 114 -4.58 -15.12 8.93
C LYS A 114 -3.69 -15.93 9.88
N SER A 115 -2.95 -16.92 9.39
CA SER A 115 -2.05 -17.72 10.24
C SER A 115 -0.71 -17.02 10.54
N CYS A 116 -0.21 -16.17 9.64
CA CYS A 116 0.98 -15.35 9.90
C CYS A 116 0.68 -14.22 10.89
N TYR A 117 -0.56 -13.72 10.94
CA TYR A 117 -1.00 -12.76 11.96
C TYR A 117 -0.91 -13.33 13.39
N GLU A 118 -0.96 -14.66 13.56
CA GLU A 118 -0.90 -15.32 14.87
C GLU A 118 0.53 -15.51 15.39
N THR A 119 1.57 -15.29 14.56
CA THR A 119 2.98 -15.61 14.91
C THR A 119 3.86 -14.38 15.19
N VAL A 120 3.29 -13.25 15.60
CA VAL A 120 4.08 -12.10 16.10
C VAL A 120 4.31 -12.24 17.60
N ASN A 121 5.46 -12.80 17.99
CA ASN A 121 5.92 -12.78 19.38
C ASN A 121 6.44 -11.37 19.73
N PHE A 122 5.53 -10.49 20.16
CA PHE A 122 5.94 -9.23 20.76
C PHE A 122 6.71 -9.51 22.05
N ARG A 123 7.84 -8.81 22.24
CA ARG A 123 8.58 -8.83 23.51
C ARG A 123 7.73 -8.34 24.69
N ASN A 124 6.62 -7.66 24.41
CA ASN A 124 5.67 -7.16 25.39
C ASN A 124 4.26 -7.73 25.08
N PRO A 125 3.69 -8.57 25.97
CA PRO A 125 2.42 -9.27 25.72
C PRO A 125 1.17 -8.37 25.62
N GLY A 126 1.30 -7.07 25.91
CA GLY A 126 0.22 -6.10 25.69
C GLY A 126 0.19 -5.44 24.31
N MET A 127 1.23 -5.63 23.50
CA MET A 127 1.35 -5.00 22.19
C MET A 127 0.57 -5.76 21.12
N LYS A 128 -0.09 -5.01 20.24
CA LYS A 128 -0.81 -5.48 19.07
C LYS A 128 -0.06 -5.05 17.81
N LEU A 129 -0.42 -5.65 16.67
CA LEU A 129 0.18 -5.34 15.36
C LEU A 129 0.10 -3.84 15.03
N GLY A 130 -1.02 -3.21 15.37
CA GLY A 130 -1.23 -1.79 15.19
C GLY A 130 -0.36 -0.89 16.06
N ASP A 131 0.39 -1.40 17.05
CA ASP A 131 1.22 -0.57 17.96
C ASP A 131 2.64 -0.34 17.41
N VAL A 132 3.04 -1.04 16.35
CA VAL A 132 4.40 -0.98 15.80
C VAL A 132 4.40 -0.81 14.29
N THR A 133 5.48 -0.24 13.76
CA THR A 133 5.77 -0.34 12.33
C THR A 133 6.12 -1.79 12.03
N THR A 134 5.46 -2.36 11.03
CA THR A 134 5.65 -3.77 10.68
C THR A 134 6.43 -3.90 9.38
N VAL A 135 7.36 -4.85 9.38
CA VAL A 135 8.06 -5.31 8.17
C VAL A 135 7.83 -6.81 8.08
N ASN A 136 7.28 -7.28 6.96
CA ASN A 136 6.95 -8.68 6.75
C ASN A 136 7.70 -9.23 5.53
N LEU A 137 8.53 -10.26 5.72
CA LEU A 137 9.14 -11.00 4.61
C LEU A 137 8.10 -11.91 3.98
N THR A 138 7.67 -11.55 2.77
CA THR A 138 6.52 -12.17 2.10
C THR A 138 6.97 -13.27 1.14
N VAL A 139 8.10 -13.06 0.47
CA VAL A 139 8.71 -14.04 -0.43
C VAL A 139 10.21 -14.05 -0.19
N LEU A 140 10.78 -15.25 -0.07
CA LEU A 140 12.22 -15.48 -0.12
C LEU A 140 12.48 -16.53 -1.19
N GLU A 141 13.10 -16.13 -2.29
CA GLU A 141 13.38 -17.00 -3.44
C GLU A 141 14.88 -17.06 -3.72
N GLY A 142 15.42 -18.28 -3.81
CA GLY A 142 16.77 -18.52 -4.27
C GLY A 142 17.13 -20.00 -4.22
N GLY A 143 17.87 -20.44 -5.23
CA GLY A 143 18.35 -21.82 -5.34
C GLY A 143 17.46 -22.68 -6.21
N VAL A 144 18.11 -23.50 -7.04
CA VAL A 144 17.43 -24.49 -7.90
C VAL A 144 17.27 -25.82 -7.15
N GLN A 145 18.05 -26.05 -6.09
CA GLN A 145 18.09 -27.30 -5.31
C GLN A 145 18.36 -27.01 -3.83
N THR A 146 17.88 -27.90 -2.96
CA THR A 146 17.92 -27.78 -1.48
C THR A 146 19.32 -27.85 -0.85
N ASN A 147 20.37 -28.15 -1.62
CA ASN A 147 21.75 -28.30 -1.13
C ASN A 147 22.76 -27.45 -1.92
N VAL A 148 22.29 -26.46 -2.69
CA VAL A 148 23.15 -25.54 -3.45
C VAL A 148 22.95 -24.14 -2.89
N ILE A 149 24.03 -23.51 -2.44
CA ILE A 149 24.00 -22.08 -2.09
C ILE A 149 23.79 -21.31 -3.40
N PRO A 150 22.69 -20.54 -3.52
CA PRO A 150 22.42 -19.83 -4.75
C PRO A 150 23.39 -18.66 -4.95
N ALA A 151 23.69 -18.36 -6.21
CA ALA A 151 24.45 -17.17 -6.58
C ALA A 151 23.70 -15.86 -6.24
N THR A 152 22.36 -15.91 -6.24
CA THR A 152 21.47 -14.79 -5.93
C THR A 152 20.28 -15.24 -5.09
N LEU A 153 19.85 -14.37 -4.18
CA LEU A 153 18.66 -14.56 -3.35
C LEU A 153 17.83 -13.28 -3.48
N SER A 154 16.53 -13.42 -3.71
CA SER A 154 15.58 -12.32 -3.76
C SER A 154 14.64 -12.39 -2.56
N ALA A 155 14.34 -11.25 -1.97
CA ALA A 155 13.42 -11.12 -0.86
C ALA A 155 12.41 -9.99 -1.15
N ILE A 156 11.13 -10.27 -0.95
CA ILE A 156 10.06 -9.27 -1.03
C ILE A 156 9.62 -8.93 0.39
N LEU A 157 9.82 -7.68 0.78
CA LEU A 157 9.45 -7.15 2.08
C LEU A 157 8.21 -6.25 1.95
N ASN A 158 7.19 -6.54 2.75
CA ASN A 158 6.05 -5.67 2.97
C ASN A 158 6.34 -4.72 4.12
N PHE A 159 5.99 -3.45 3.95
CA PHE A 159 6.25 -2.40 4.92
C PHE A 159 4.94 -1.69 5.25
N SER A 160 4.59 -1.61 6.53
CA SER A 160 3.42 -0.86 6.99
C SER A 160 3.82 0.09 8.12
N PRO A 161 3.94 1.40 7.83
CA PRO A 161 4.26 2.42 8.82
C PRO A 161 3.02 2.93 9.58
N MET A 162 1.94 2.14 9.67
CA MET A 162 0.68 2.54 10.30
C MET A 162 0.60 2.12 11.78
N ASN A 163 1.58 2.55 12.59
CA ASN A 163 1.52 2.29 14.02
C ASN A 163 0.53 3.21 14.75
N ASN A 164 0.19 2.82 15.97
CA ASN A 164 -0.89 3.36 16.79
C ASN A 164 -2.23 3.46 16.04
N THR A 165 -2.48 2.55 15.09
CA THR A 165 -3.69 2.55 14.25
C THR A 165 -4.44 1.24 14.46
N PRO A 166 -5.76 1.26 14.74
CA PRO A 166 -6.55 0.04 14.80
C PRO A 166 -6.50 -0.71 13.47
N VAL A 167 -6.34 -2.03 13.54
CA VAL A 167 -6.33 -2.90 12.37
C VAL A 167 -7.77 -3.06 11.90
N LEU A 168 -8.22 -2.18 11.01
CA LEU A 168 -9.55 -2.20 10.38
C LEU A 168 -9.55 -2.51 8.86
N PRO A 169 -8.52 -3.17 8.29
CA PRO A 169 -8.55 -3.47 6.88
C PRO A 169 -9.75 -4.36 6.54
N HIS A 170 -10.52 -3.97 5.52
CA HIS A 170 -11.74 -4.66 5.06
C HIS A 170 -12.92 -4.60 6.03
N ASP A 171 -12.77 -3.96 7.19
CA ASP A 171 -13.87 -3.77 8.13
C ASP A 171 -14.70 -2.52 7.77
N HIS A 172 -15.75 -2.26 8.54
CA HIS A 172 -16.54 -1.02 8.46
C HIS A 172 -15.82 0.11 9.20
N ASP A 173 -16.10 1.35 8.80
CA ASP A 173 -15.44 2.54 9.33
C ASP A 173 -13.90 2.44 9.29
N GLU A 174 -13.37 1.87 8.21
CA GLU A 174 -11.93 1.88 7.94
C GLU A 174 -11.47 3.34 7.85
N TYR A 175 -10.47 3.69 8.67
CA TYR A 175 -9.87 5.01 8.67
C TYR A 175 -8.35 4.96 8.81
N LEU A 176 -7.69 6.01 8.33
CA LEU A 176 -6.29 6.29 8.63
C LEU A 176 -6.18 7.71 9.19
N ASN A 177 -5.51 7.86 10.33
CA ASN A 177 -5.26 9.19 10.89
C ASN A 177 -4.24 9.95 10.03
N VAL A 178 -4.49 11.24 9.82
CA VAL A 178 -3.66 12.12 8.99
C VAL A 178 -2.19 12.17 9.46
N ASP A 179 -1.94 12.15 10.77
CA ASP A 179 -0.58 12.19 11.30
C ASP A 179 0.15 10.87 11.02
N THR A 180 -0.54 9.74 11.11
CA THR A 180 -0.01 8.43 10.72
C THR A 180 0.32 8.38 9.23
N PHE A 181 -0.57 8.89 8.37
CA PHE A 181 -0.34 8.98 6.93
C PHE A 181 0.91 9.82 6.60
N LEU A 182 1.01 11.02 7.17
CA LEU A 182 2.15 11.92 6.93
C LEU A 182 3.47 11.32 7.44
N ARG A 183 3.46 10.73 8.63
CA ARG A 183 4.62 10.01 9.16
C ARG A 183 5.03 8.85 8.26
N GLY A 184 4.07 8.13 7.69
CA GLY A 184 4.33 7.06 6.73
C GLY A 184 5.12 7.57 5.52
N ILE A 185 4.75 8.73 4.99
CA ILE A 185 5.45 9.37 3.88
C ILE A 185 6.88 9.76 4.28
N ASP A 186 7.07 10.37 5.45
CA ASP A 186 8.40 10.72 5.94
C ASP A 186 9.32 9.49 6.02
N ILE A 187 8.77 8.35 6.47
CA ILE A 187 9.52 7.09 6.52
C ILE A 187 9.86 6.59 5.11
N TYR A 188 8.92 6.62 4.16
CA TYR A 188 9.21 6.26 2.77
C TYR A 188 10.28 7.15 2.15
N GLN A 189 10.26 8.46 2.42
CA GLN A 189 11.30 9.38 1.95
C GLN A 189 12.68 9.01 2.51
N ILE A 190 12.76 8.70 3.81
CA ILE A 190 14.02 8.26 4.43
C ILE A 190 14.51 6.95 3.79
N ILE A 191 13.63 5.97 3.61
CA ILE A 191 13.98 4.69 2.99
C ILE A 191 14.50 4.92 1.57
N LEU A 192 13.75 5.66 0.74
CA LEU A 192 14.13 5.98 -0.63
C LEU A 192 15.49 6.69 -0.71
N GLN A 193 15.75 7.68 0.16
CA GLN A 193 17.04 8.36 0.21
C GLN A 193 18.20 7.44 0.61
N LYS A 194 17.94 6.44 1.45
CA LYS A 194 18.98 5.51 1.93
C LYS A 194 19.29 4.38 0.95
N ILE A 195 18.35 4.04 0.08
CA ILE A 195 18.53 3.01 -0.94
C ILE A 195 18.92 3.59 -2.30
N SER A 196 18.73 4.91 -2.51
CA SER A 196 19.12 5.60 -3.75
C SER A 196 20.58 6.06 -3.79
N THR A 197 21.39 5.71 -2.79
CA THR A 197 22.83 6.02 -2.69
C THR A 197 23.67 4.85 -3.15
#